data_AF-B7PWY3-F1
#
_entry.id   AF-B7PWY3-F1
#
_cell.length_a   1.000
_cell.length_b   1.000
_cell.length_c   1.000
_cell.angle_alpha   90.00
_cell.angle_beta   90.00
_cell.angle_gamma   90.00
#
_symmetry.space_group_name_H-M   'P 1'
#
loop_
_entity.id
_entity.type
_entity.pdbx_description
1 polymer ?
#
loop_
_entity_poly.entity_id
_entity_poly.type
_entity_poly.pdbx_seq_one_letter_code
_entity_poly.pdbx_strand_id
1 'polypeptide(L)'
;MKEPSEASSERFKWKPDSKRQFYNTMVCDKELVQSLVFDAKVTSPEKIMARQPSKQLYSHVSNPLHRLLALLPRDTTFKSNGIVMTFVATRSGLLRFTDHRSEEEKNSNSERPFYEVHTRAIDELFYRRAVDFHQIGNTSFIYSVPFDAGARYAANDNSPIYVTGSRAIFLGTDKKAPAAVVGLQIKHSVFEEKFLNISSKVN
;
A
#
# COMPACT_ATOMS: atom_id res chain seq x y z
N MET A 1 52.62 -28.21 6.72
CA MET A 1 51.69 -28.14 5.58
C MET A 1 50.95 -29.46 5.50
N LYS A 2 49.65 -29.42 5.75
CA LYS A 2 48.74 -30.57 5.71
C LYS A 2 47.46 -30.03 5.05
N GLU A 3 47.10 -30.57 3.89
CA GLU A 3 45.95 -30.13 3.11
C GLU A 3 44.64 -30.33 3.91
N PRO A 4 43.66 -29.42 3.80
CA PRO A 4 42.33 -29.65 4.35
C PRO A 4 41.54 -30.59 3.44
N SER A 5 41.08 -31.70 4.02
CA SER A 5 40.19 -32.69 3.43
C SER A 5 38.87 -32.07 2.95
N GLU A 6 38.45 -32.43 1.73
CA GLU A 6 37.16 -32.11 1.11
C GLU A 6 35.97 -32.37 2.06
N ALA A 7 35.21 -31.31 2.35
CA ALA A 7 33.92 -31.41 3.00
C ALA A 7 32.90 -31.95 1.98
N SER A 8 32.39 -33.15 2.24
CA SER A 8 31.32 -33.79 1.45
C SER A 8 30.07 -32.90 1.43
N SER A 9 29.68 -32.44 0.24
CA SER A 9 28.42 -31.71 0.03
C SER A 9 27.22 -32.65 0.26
N GLU A 10 26.63 -32.59 1.46
CA GLU A 10 25.36 -33.24 1.70
C GLU A 10 24.25 -32.49 0.96
N ARG A 11 23.93 -32.98 -0.25
CA ARG A 11 22.75 -32.58 -0.99
C ARG A 11 21.52 -33.04 -0.23
N PHE A 12 20.85 -32.12 0.46
CA PHE A 12 19.51 -32.33 1.02
C PHE A 12 18.53 -32.69 -0.10
N LYS A 13 18.36 -33.99 -0.36
CA LYS A 13 17.33 -34.52 -1.25
C LYS A 13 16.01 -34.51 -0.48
N TRP A 14 15.18 -33.51 -0.75
CA TRP A 14 13.75 -33.59 -0.45
C TRP A 14 13.19 -34.84 -1.13
N LYS A 15 12.90 -35.89 -0.36
CA LYS A 15 12.03 -36.97 -0.81
C LYS A 15 10.60 -36.56 -0.47
N PRO A 16 9.74 -36.23 -1.44
CA PRO A 16 8.33 -36.11 -1.15
C PRO A 16 7.85 -37.48 -0.72
N ASP A 17 7.27 -37.56 0.48
CA ASP A 17 6.63 -38.77 0.98
C ASP A 17 5.49 -39.14 0.00
N SER A 18 5.75 -40.11 -0.87
CA SER A 18 4.94 -40.42 -2.06
C SER A 18 3.70 -41.25 -1.73
N LYS A 19 3.09 -41.02 -0.56
CA LYS A 19 1.87 -41.72 -0.11
C LYS A 19 0.76 -40.79 0.35
N ARG A 20 0.77 -39.51 -0.04
CA ARG A 20 -0.49 -38.77 -0.09
C ARG A 20 -1.24 -39.20 -1.33
N GLN A 21 -2.19 -40.12 -1.16
CA GLN A 21 -3.29 -40.27 -2.11
C GLN A 21 -3.85 -38.87 -2.35
N PHE A 22 -3.64 -38.34 -3.55
CA PHE A 22 -4.27 -37.11 -3.99
C PHE A 22 -5.77 -37.39 -4.09
N TYR A 23 -6.49 -37.21 -2.99
CA TYR A 23 -7.93 -37.08 -3.05
C TYR A 23 -8.23 -35.84 -3.89
N ASN A 24 -9.01 -36.04 -4.96
CA ASN A 24 -9.61 -35.01 -5.81
C ASN A 24 -10.70 -34.20 -5.05
N THR A 25 -10.47 -33.89 -3.78
CA THR A 25 -11.36 -33.07 -2.97
C THR A 25 -10.75 -31.68 -2.90
N MET A 26 -11.43 -30.66 -3.44
CA MET A 26 -11.06 -29.28 -3.15
C MET A 26 -11.16 -29.05 -1.64
N VAL A 27 -10.01 -29.10 -0.96
CA VAL A 27 -9.93 -28.75 0.46
C VAL A 27 -9.94 -27.23 0.53
N CYS A 28 -11.09 -26.66 0.91
CA CYS A 28 -11.24 -25.23 1.13
C CYS A 28 -10.84 -24.90 2.58
N ASP A 29 -9.88 -23.99 2.74
CA ASP A 29 -9.53 -23.48 4.06
C ASP A 29 -10.61 -22.48 4.53
N LYS A 30 -11.41 -22.91 5.51
CA LYS A 30 -12.50 -22.12 6.07
C LYS A 30 -12.01 -20.82 6.72
N GLU A 31 -10.89 -20.86 7.43
CA GLU A 31 -10.38 -19.69 8.17
C GLU A 31 -9.87 -18.62 7.20
N LEU A 32 -9.19 -19.04 6.14
CA LEU A 32 -8.73 -18.15 5.08
C LEU A 32 -9.90 -17.42 4.42
N VAL A 33 -10.94 -18.16 4.02
CA VAL A 33 -12.12 -17.57 3.38
C VAL A 33 -12.88 -16.65 4.35
N GLN A 34 -13.03 -17.05 5.62
CA GLN A 34 -13.69 -16.22 6.62
C GLN A 34 -12.92 -14.92 6.90
N SER A 35 -11.59 -14.98 6.95
CA SER A 35 -10.74 -13.79 7.08
C SER A 35 -10.95 -12.82 5.92
N LEU A 36 -11.04 -13.34 4.69
CA LEU A 36 -11.29 -12.53 3.49
C LEU A 36 -12.67 -11.85 3.53
N VAL A 37 -13.72 -12.59 3.90
CA VAL A 37 -15.08 -12.05 4.03
C VAL A 37 -15.16 -11.00 5.14
N PHE A 38 -14.47 -11.23 6.25
CA PHE A 38 -14.38 -10.26 7.34
C PHE A 38 -13.72 -8.97 6.88
N ASP A 39 -12.54 -9.06 6.25
CA ASP A 39 -11.80 -7.91 5.72
C ASP A 39 -12.65 -7.14 4.71
N ALA A 40 -13.31 -7.84 3.77
CA ALA A 40 -14.24 -7.24 2.81
C ALA A 40 -15.39 -6.46 3.46
N LYS A 41 -15.92 -6.96 4.58
CA LYS A 41 -16.99 -6.30 5.34
C LYS A 41 -16.48 -5.11 6.15
N VAL A 42 -15.24 -5.14 6.64
CA VAL A 42 -14.65 -4.05 7.44
C VAL A 42 -14.18 -2.90 6.55
N THR A 43 -13.65 -3.19 5.36
CA THR A 43 -13.17 -2.20 4.40
C THR A 43 -14.24 -1.82 3.36
N SER A 44 -15.54 -2.01 3.66
CA SER A 44 -16.61 -1.56 2.75
C SER A 44 -16.58 -0.05 2.55
N PRO A 45 -16.78 0.46 1.31
CA PRO A 45 -16.86 1.89 1.07
C PRO A 45 -17.85 2.57 2.00
N GLU A 46 -19.02 1.94 2.21
CA GLU A 46 -20.03 2.38 3.17
C GLU A 46 -19.44 2.60 4.57
N LYS A 47 -18.68 1.66 5.13
CA LYS A 47 -18.07 1.82 6.47
C LYS A 47 -16.94 2.83 6.50
N ILE A 48 -16.13 2.90 5.44
CA ILE A 48 -15.03 3.85 5.33
C ILE A 48 -15.57 5.29 5.21
N MET A 49 -16.71 5.46 4.52
CA MET A 49 -17.37 6.75 4.34
C MET A 49 -18.25 7.12 5.54
N ALA A 50 -18.96 6.17 6.14
CA ALA A 50 -19.80 6.38 7.31
C ALA A 50 -18.99 6.66 8.59
N ARG A 51 -17.71 6.29 8.62
CA ARG A 51 -16.76 6.84 9.60
C ARG A 51 -16.57 8.32 9.29
N GLN A 52 -17.46 9.14 9.86
CA GLN A 52 -17.14 10.54 10.10
C GLN A 52 -15.81 10.58 10.86
N PRO A 53 -14.87 11.48 10.51
CA PRO A 53 -13.67 11.66 11.30
C PRO A 53 -14.11 11.87 12.74
N SER A 54 -13.78 10.92 13.61
CA SER A 54 -14.26 10.95 14.99
C SER A 54 -13.78 12.26 15.62
N LYS A 55 -14.57 12.83 16.54
CA LYS A 55 -14.11 13.97 17.37
C LYS A 55 -12.73 13.69 18.02
N GLN A 56 -12.37 12.41 18.20
CA GLN A 56 -11.06 11.95 18.68
C GLN A 56 -9.91 12.10 17.65
N LEU A 57 -10.17 12.04 16.34
CA LEU A 57 -9.16 12.35 15.32
C LEU A 57 -8.77 13.84 15.38
N TYR A 58 -9.67 14.70 15.83
CA TYR A 58 -9.46 16.14 15.99
C TYR A 58 -8.90 16.57 17.34
N SER A 59 -8.99 15.73 18.38
CA SER A 59 -8.58 16.12 19.74
C SER A 59 -7.07 16.19 19.93
N HIS A 60 -6.29 15.51 19.06
CA HIS A 60 -4.83 15.53 19.08
C HIS A 60 -4.19 16.43 18.00
N VAL A 61 -5.00 17.11 17.20
CA VAL A 61 -4.51 17.92 16.09
C VAL A 61 -4.35 19.36 16.55
N SER A 62 -3.14 19.73 16.96
CA SER A 62 -2.78 21.11 17.33
C SER A 62 -2.72 22.06 16.13
N ASN A 63 -2.68 21.54 14.89
CA ASN A 63 -2.53 22.34 13.69
C ASN A 63 -3.90 22.75 13.09
N PRO A 64 -4.25 24.05 13.06
CA PRO A 64 -5.53 24.53 12.53
C PRO A 64 -5.74 24.20 11.04
N LEU A 65 -4.66 24.07 10.27
CA LEU A 65 -4.70 23.72 8.85
C LEU A 65 -5.20 22.27 8.66
N HIS A 66 -4.74 21.35 9.49
CA HIS A 66 -5.17 19.95 9.42
C HIS A 66 -6.64 19.78 9.81
N ARG A 67 -7.14 20.58 10.76
CA ARG A 67 -8.56 20.63 11.11
C ARG A 67 -9.41 21.15 9.96
N LEU A 68 -8.95 22.18 9.26
CA LEU A 68 -9.63 22.70 8.06
C LEU A 68 -9.66 21.66 6.93
N LEU A 69 -8.53 21.01 6.64
CA LEU A 69 -8.45 19.98 5.60
C LEU A 69 -9.43 18.82 5.83
N ALA A 70 -9.65 18.43 7.09
CA ALA A 70 -10.57 17.36 7.42
C ALA A 70 -12.06 17.77 7.32
N LEU A 71 -12.37 19.06 7.25
CA LEU A 71 -13.72 19.59 7.01
C LEU A 71 -14.02 19.80 5.52
N LEU A 72 -13.00 19.86 4.65
CA LEU A 72 -13.19 20.03 3.22
C LEU A 72 -13.74 18.73 2.59
N PRO A 73 -14.52 18.85 1.49
CA PRO A 73 -14.89 17.70 0.69
C PRO A 73 -13.65 16.88 0.31
N ARG A 74 -13.73 15.55 0.41
CA ARG A 74 -12.58 14.68 0.10
C ARG A 74 -12.12 14.85 -1.33
N ASP A 75 -13.04 14.96 -2.28
CA ASP A 75 -12.73 15.07 -3.71
C ASP A 75 -11.96 16.36 -4.02
N THR A 76 -12.33 17.48 -3.40
CA THR A 76 -11.62 18.75 -3.59
C THR A 76 -10.23 18.69 -2.94
N THR A 77 -10.13 18.07 -1.76
CA THR A 77 -8.86 17.86 -1.06
C THR A 77 -7.94 16.94 -1.85
N PHE A 78 -8.46 15.86 -2.42
CA PHE A 78 -7.66 14.92 -3.20
C PHE A 78 -7.16 15.56 -4.48
N LYS A 79 -8.04 16.21 -5.26
CA LYS A 79 -7.67 16.91 -6.49
C LYS A 79 -6.61 17.99 -6.24
N SER A 80 -6.82 18.87 -5.25
CA SER A 80 -5.86 19.94 -4.91
C SER A 80 -4.52 19.45 -4.34
N ASN A 81 -4.48 18.21 -3.84
CA ASN A 81 -3.23 17.57 -3.42
C ASN A 81 -2.63 16.65 -4.47
N GLY A 82 -3.19 16.60 -5.69
CA GLY A 82 -2.73 15.73 -6.77
C GLY A 82 -2.92 14.25 -6.48
N ILE A 83 -3.78 13.89 -5.51
CA ILE A 83 -4.11 12.50 -5.17
C ILE A 83 -5.03 11.96 -6.27
N VAL A 84 -4.55 10.93 -6.97
CA VAL A 84 -5.25 10.30 -8.09
C VAL A 84 -5.91 8.99 -7.69
N MET A 85 -5.43 8.35 -6.62
CA MET A 85 -5.98 7.09 -6.17
C MET A 85 -5.71 6.89 -4.68
N THR A 86 -6.62 6.18 -4.02
CA THR A 86 -6.46 5.70 -2.64
C THR A 86 -6.71 4.21 -2.59
N PHE A 87 -6.00 3.48 -1.73
CA PHE A 87 -6.19 2.04 -1.59
C PHE A 87 -6.06 1.55 -0.14
N VAL A 88 -6.62 0.37 0.10
CA VAL A 88 -6.44 -0.44 1.31
C VAL A 88 -6.14 -1.88 0.90
N ALA A 89 -4.99 -2.37 1.35
CA ALA A 89 -4.51 -3.73 1.18
C ALA A 89 -4.56 -4.44 2.54
N THR A 90 -5.31 -5.52 2.65
CA THR A 90 -5.53 -6.23 3.92
C THR A 90 -4.65 -7.47 4.02
N ARG A 91 -4.45 -7.97 5.24
CA ARG A 91 -3.66 -9.19 5.49
C ARG A 91 -4.25 -10.42 4.78
N SER A 92 -5.57 -10.47 4.55
CA SER A 92 -6.20 -11.61 3.85
C SER A 92 -5.95 -11.64 2.34
N GLY A 93 -5.20 -10.69 1.78
CA GLY A 93 -4.99 -10.58 0.33
C GLY A 93 -5.96 -9.65 -0.38
N LEU A 94 -6.99 -9.11 0.31
CA LEU A 94 -7.94 -8.20 -0.32
C LEU A 94 -7.34 -6.82 -0.52
N LEU A 95 -7.31 -6.36 -1.77
CA LEU A 95 -7.00 -4.99 -2.16
C LEU A 95 -8.29 -4.29 -2.62
N ARG A 96 -8.54 -3.10 -2.09
CA ARG A 96 -9.57 -2.18 -2.61
C ARG A 96 -8.93 -0.85 -2.94
N PHE A 97 -9.37 -0.26 -4.04
CA PHE A 97 -8.89 1.03 -4.48
C PHE A 97 -10.06 1.91 -4.91
N THR A 98 -9.82 3.21 -4.94
CA THR A 98 -10.73 4.21 -5.48
C THR A 98 -9.90 5.11 -6.36
N ASP A 99 -10.28 5.18 -7.63
CA ASP A 99 -9.64 6.02 -8.63
C ASP A 99 -10.38 7.37 -8.69
N HIS A 100 -9.67 8.43 -8.35
CA HIS A 100 -10.17 9.81 -8.23
C HIS A 100 -9.91 10.64 -9.49
N ARG A 101 -9.30 10.05 -10.52
CA ARG A 101 -9.05 10.70 -11.81
C ARG A 101 -10.35 10.97 -12.55
N SER A 102 -10.33 11.96 -13.45
CA SER A 102 -11.42 12.15 -14.39
C SER A 102 -11.47 11.02 -15.42
N GLU A 103 -12.60 10.84 -16.10
CA GLU A 103 -12.72 9.78 -17.12
C GLU A 103 -11.76 10.02 -18.29
N GLU A 104 -11.47 11.28 -18.62
CA GLU A 104 -10.49 11.65 -19.63
C GLU A 104 -9.06 11.23 -19.23
N GLU A 105 -8.69 11.44 -17.96
CA GLU A 105 -7.41 11.01 -17.39
C GLU A 105 -7.29 9.48 -17.29
N LYS A 106 -8.41 8.77 -17.09
CA LYS A 106 -8.43 7.31 -17.10
C LYS A 106 -8.21 6.77 -18.51
N ASN A 107 -8.88 7.34 -19.50
CA ASN A 107 -8.82 6.91 -20.90
C ASN A 107 -7.50 7.26 -21.60
N SER A 108 -6.83 8.32 -21.15
CA SER A 108 -5.53 8.74 -21.69
C SER A 108 -4.34 8.01 -21.04
N ASN A 109 -4.55 7.30 -19.93
CA ASN A 109 -3.46 6.60 -19.27
C ASN A 109 -3.14 5.29 -20.00
N SER A 110 -1.94 5.21 -20.56
CA SER A 110 -1.41 4.01 -21.21
C SER A 110 -0.86 2.97 -20.22
N GLU A 111 -0.71 3.33 -18.94
CA GLU A 111 -0.26 2.41 -17.91
C GLU A 111 -1.35 1.40 -17.52
N ARG A 112 -0.90 0.19 -17.15
CA ARG A 112 -1.81 -0.82 -16.61
C ARG A 112 -2.47 -0.30 -15.32
N PRO A 113 -3.78 -0.53 -15.14
CA PRO A 113 -4.45 -0.16 -13.91
C PRO A 113 -3.81 -0.77 -12.67
N PHE A 114 -3.83 -0.03 -11.56
CA PHE A 114 -3.21 -0.43 -10.30
C PHE A 114 -3.63 -1.82 -9.81
N TYR A 115 -4.89 -2.19 -9.99
CA TYR A 115 -5.43 -3.49 -9.57
C TYR A 115 -4.94 -4.66 -10.44
N GLU A 116 -4.48 -4.40 -11.66
CA GLU A 116 -3.89 -5.42 -12.53
C GLU A 116 -2.42 -5.65 -12.19
N VAL A 117 -1.72 -4.60 -11.78
CA VAL A 117 -0.31 -4.67 -11.37
C VAL A 117 -0.18 -5.27 -9.97
N HIS A 118 -1.02 -4.83 -9.03
CA HIS A 118 -0.96 -5.19 -7.62
C HIS A 118 -2.04 -6.19 -7.25
N THR A 119 -1.81 -7.46 -7.57
CA THR A 119 -2.79 -8.55 -7.34
C THR A 119 -2.53 -9.33 -6.07
N ARG A 120 -1.37 -9.16 -5.42
CA ARG A 120 -0.95 -9.99 -4.27
C ARG A 120 -0.66 -9.13 -3.05
N ALA A 121 -1.70 -8.51 -2.50
CA ALA A 121 -1.63 -7.50 -1.43
C ALA A 121 -0.41 -7.61 -0.48
N ILE A 122 -0.30 -8.68 0.32
CA ILE A 122 0.77 -8.84 1.33
C ILE A 122 2.17 -9.07 0.74
N ASP A 123 2.24 -9.50 -0.51
CA ASP A 123 3.49 -9.72 -1.24
C ASP A 123 3.97 -8.47 -1.98
N GLU A 124 3.11 -7.46 -2.11
CA GLU A 124 3.47 -6.20 -2.75
C GLU A 124 4.53 -5.45 -1.94
N LEU A 125 5.45 -4.80 -2.65
CA LEU A 125 6.56 -4.09 -2.05
C LEU A 125 6.09 -2.98 -1.11
N PHE A 126 5.06 -2.21 -1.51
CA PHE A 126 4.49 -1.16 -0.67
C PHE A 126 3.95 -1.72 0.66
N TYR A 127 3.41 -2.96 0.65
CA TYR A 127 2.86 -3.57 1.85
C TYR A 127 3.97 -3.95 2.82
N ARG A 128 4.96 -4.71 2.33
CA ARG A 128 6.09 -5.19 3.13
C ARG A 128 6.88 -4.01 3.71
N ARG A 129 7.20 -3.00 2.89
CA ARG A 129 7.92 -1.81 3.36
C ARG A 129 7.15 -1.04 4.42
N ALA A 130 5.85 -0.84 4.23
CA ALA A 130 5.00 -0.16 5.21
C ALA A 130 4.97 -0.90 6.57
N VAL A 131 4.93 -2.24 6.54
CA VAL A 131 4.96 -3.08 7.74
C VAL A 131 6.33 -3.01 8.42
N ASP A 132 7.43 -3.12 7.67
CA ASP A 132 8.79 -3.05 8.20
C ASP A 132 9.05 -1.70 8.88
N PHE A 133 8.69 -0.60 8.21
CA PHE A 133 8.95 0.75 8.74
C PHE A 133 8.08 1.11 9.95
N HIS A 134 6.97 0.41 10.19
CA HIS A 134 6.09 0.71 11.32
C HIS A 134 6.82 0.64 12.66
N GLN A 135 7.86 -0.20 12.76
CA GLN A 135 8.70 -0.31 13.97
C GLN A 135 9.55 0.95 14.20
N ILE A 136 9.87 1.68 13.14
CA ILE A 136 10.68 2.91 13.18
C ILE A 136 9.76 4.12 13.35
N GLY A 137 8.69 4.20 12.55
CA GLY A 137 7.75 5.32 12.51
C GLY A 137 6.31 4.84 12.42
N ASN A 138 5.68 4.56 13.56
CA ASN A 138 4.32 4.00 13.64
C ASN A 138 3.21 4.94 13.09
N THR A 139 3.53 6.23 12.91
CA THR A 139 2.64 7.24 12.33
C THR A 139 3.01 7.70 10.93
N SER A 140 4.17 7.29 10.42
CA SER A 140 4.77 7.84 9.22
C SER A 140 4.29 7.14 7.95
N PHE A 141 4.29 7.88 6.84
CA PHE A 141 4.12 7.34 5.50
C PHE A 141 5.49 7.07 4.87
N ILE A 142 5.57 6.00 4.10
CA ILE A 142 6.68 5.72 3.20
C ILE A 142 6.26 6.12 1.80
N TYR A 143 7.16 6.82 1.10
CA TYR A 143 6.95 7.25 -0.28
C TYR A 143 7.89 6.47 -1.21
N SER A 144 7.36 6.02 -2.34
CA SER A 144 8.10 5.33 -3.39
C SER A 144 7.66 5.81 -4.76
N VAL A 145 8.60 5.87 -5.70
CA VAL A 145 8.36 6.15 -7.11
C VAL A 145 8.59 4.88 -7.95
N PRO A 146 7.99 4.77 -9.14
CA PRO A 146 8.31 3.72 -10.10
C PRO A 146 9.81 3.66 -10.39
N PHE A 147 10.34 2.45 -10.55
CA PHE A 147 11.78 2.24 -10.73
C PHE A 147 12.31 2.91 -12.02
N ASP A 148 11.48 2.98 -13.05
CA ASP A 148 11.76 3.56 -14.36
C ASP A 148 11.47 5.07 -14.45
N ALA A 149 11.03 5.71 -13.36
CA ALA A 149 10.64 7.13 -13.36
C ALA A 149 11.75 8.05 -13.91
N GLY A 150 13.00 7.81 -13.52
CA GLY A 150 14.14 8.60 -14.02
C GLY A 150 14.43 8.37 -15.50
N ALA A 151 14.27 7.14 -15.99
CA ALA A 151 14.45 6.82 -17.41
C ALA A 151 13.35 7.47 -18.27
N ARG A 152 12.10 7.44 -17.79
CA ARG A 152 10.95 8.11 -18.42
C ARG A 152 11.14 9.62 -18.48
N TYR A 153 11.62 10.21 -17.39
CA TYR A 153 11.97 11.63 -17.35
C TYR A 153 13.05 11.98 -18.37
N ALA A 154 14.14 11.20 -18.43
CA ALA A 154 15.23 11.43 -19.39
C ALA A 154 14.80 11.24 -20.86
N ALA A 155 13.83 10.37 -21.12
CA ALA A 155 13.30 10.10 -22.45
C ALA A 155 12.23 11.09 -22.93
N ASN A 156 11.88 12.12 -22.13
CA ASN A 156 10.73 13.00 -22.36
C ASN A 156 9.43 12.21 -22.62
N ASP A 157 9.26 11.11 -21.89
CA ASP A 157 8.03 10.34 -21.93
C ASP A 157 6.92 11.11 -21.20
N ASN A 158 5.81 11.33 -21.88
CA ASN A 158 4.64 12.04 -21.36
C ASN A 158 3.73 11.16 -20.50
N SER A 159 4.08 9.90 -20.30
CA SER A 159 3.34 8.99 -19.43
C SER A 159 3.35 9.47 -17.98
N PRO A 160 2.23 9.39 -17.26
CA PRO A 160 2.12 9.97 -15.92
C PRO A 160 2.97 9.22 -14.90
N ILE A 161 3.75 9.94 -14.08
CA ILE A 161 4.51 9.37 -12.96
C ILE A 161 3.77 9.63 -11.66
N TYR A 162 3.57 8.57 -10.87
CA TYR A 162 2.90 8.66 -9.57
C TYR A 162 3.82 8.30 -8.41
N VAL A 163 3.81 9.12 -7.36
CA VAL A 163 4.42 8.79 -6.06
C VAL A 163 3.40 7.98 -5.25
N THR A 164 3.78 6.78 -4.83
CA THR A 164 2.96 5.94 -3.95
C THR A 164 3.33 6.20 -2.49
N GLY A 165 2.38 6.70 -1.71
CA GLY A 165 2.48 6.82 -0.26
C GLY A 165 1.79 5.63 0.41
N SER A 166 2.45 4.98 1.38
CA SER A 166 1.89 3.82 2.09
C SER A 166 2.17 3.87 3.59
N ARG A 167 1.24 3.33 4.38
CA ARG A 167 1.35 3.23 5.84
C ARG A 167 0.64 1.99 6.35
N ALA A 168 1.30 1.26 7.25
CA ALA A 168 0.70 0.10 7.89
C ALA A 168 -0.20 0.46 9.07
N ILE A 169 -1.29 -0.30 9.19
CA ILE A 169 -2.24 -0.28 10.29
C ILE A 169 -2.00 -1.55 11.11
N PHE A 170 -1.58 -1.36 12.35
CA PHE A 170 -1.40 -2.43 13.32
C PHE A 170 -2.56 -2.42 14.31
N LEU A 171 -3.07 -3.60 14.65
CA LEU A 171 -4.12 -3.80 15.65
C LEU A 171 -3.60 -4.67 16.80
N GLY A 172 -4.10 -4.42 18.01
CA GLY A 172 -3.74 -5.12 19.24
C GLY A 172 -3.45 -4.16 20.40
N THR A 173 -3.54 -4.67 21.63
CA THR A 173 -3.18 -3.94 22.85
C THR A 173 -1.69 -4.11 23.12
N ASP A 174 -1.31 -5.30 23.62
CA ASP A 174 0.04 -5.62 24.06
C ASP A 174 0.85 -6.28 22.95
N LYS A 175 0.20 -7.14 22.15
CA LYS A 175 0.77 -7.75 20.95
C LYS A 175 0.10 -7.18 19.72
N LYS A 176 0.85 -6.38 18.97
CA LYS A 176 0.36 -5.72 17.76
C LYS A 176 0.73 -6.53 16.52
N ALA A 177 -0.22 -6.68 15.61
CA ALA A 177 -0.02 -7.34 14.33
C ALA A 177 -0.49 -6.44 13.17
N PRO A 178 0.18 -6.51 12.00
CA PRO A 178 -0.28 -5.77 10.83
C PRO A 178 -1.62 -6.32 10.36
N ALA A 179 -2.63 -5.48 10.32
CA ALA A 179 -3.97 -5.83 9.86
C ALA A 179 -4.18 -5.40 8.40
N ALA A 180 -3.66 -4.23 8.04
CA ALA A 180 -3.78 -3.68 6.70
C ALA A 180 -2.67 -2.67 6.41
N VAL A 181 -2.53 -2.30 5.15
CA VAL A 181 -1.74 -1.17 4.66
C VAL A 181 -2.68 -0.28 3.89
N VAL A 182 -2.70 1.00 4.24
CA VAL A 182 -3.42 2.04 3.49
C VAL A 182 -2.43 2.84 2.68
N GLY A 183 -2.88 3.36 1.55
CA GLY A 183 -2.02 4.18 0.72
C GLY A 183 -2.78 5.01 -0.29
N LEU A 184 -2.00 5.77 -1.04
CA LEU A 184 -2.46 6.70 -2.05
C LEU A 184 -1.40 6.86 -3.13
N GLN A 185 -1.84 7.27 -4.31
CA GLN A 185 -0.97 7.73 -5.38
C GLN A 185 -1.16 9.21 -5.61
N ILE A 186 -0.05 9.94 -5.73
CA ILE A 186 0.02 11.38 -5.98
C ILE A 186 0.72 11.61 -7.30
N LYS A 187 0.26 12.55 -8.13
CA LYS A 187 1.00 13.02 -9.30
C LYS A 187 2.38 13.51 -8.86
N HIS A 188 3.44 12.99 -9.50
CA HIS A 188 4.81 13.37 -9.18
C HIS A 188 5.03 14.89 -9.25
N SER A 189 4.53 15.54 -10.31
CA SER A 189 4.65 17.00 -10.49
C SER A 189 4.07 17.81 -9.33
N VAL A 190 2.89 17.43 -8.85
CA VAL A 190 2.24 18.10 -7.71
C VAL A 190 2.97 17.81 -6.39
N PHE A 191 3.49 16.59 -6.23
CA PHE A 191 4.28 16.23 -5.06
C PHE A 191 5.60 17.03 -5.01
N GLU A 192 6.31 17.11 -6.13
CA GLU A 192 7.54 17.87 -6.30
C GLU A 192 7.33 19.36 -6.01
N GLU A 193 6.32 19.97 -6.62
CA GLU A 193 5.98 21.38 -6.39
C GLU A 193 5.74 21.66 -4.89
N LYS A 194 4.96 20.82 -4.21
CA LYS A 194 4.70 20.97 -2.77
C LYS A 194 5.96 20.77 -1.95
N PHE A 195 6.79 19.78 -2.28
CA PHE A 195 8.04 19.51 -1.60
C PHE A 195 9.00 20.70 -1.69
N LEU A 196 9.17 21.26 -2.89
CA LEU A 196 10.02 22.43 -3.13
C LEU A 196 9.46 23.69 -2.45
N ASN A 197 8.15 23.89 -2.46
CA ASN A 197 7.51 25.03 -1.77
C ASN A 197 7.68 24.95 -0.24
N ILE A 198 7.56 23.76 0.34
CA ILE A 198 7.77 23.57 1.79
C ILE A 198 9.25 23.73 2.15
N SER A 199 10.16 23.14 1.38
CA SER A 199 11.60 23.19 1.67
C SER A 199 12.22 24.56 1.41
N SER A 200 11.77 25.31 0.41
CA SER A 200 12.24 26.67 0.14
C SER A 200 11.80 27.72 1.16
N LYS A 201 10.78 27.43 1.97
CA LYS A 201 10.33 28.27 3.09
C LYS A 201 11.17 28.11 4.37
N VAL A 202 12.14 27.20 4.37
CA VAL A 202 13.15 27.09 5.42
C VAL A 202 14.31 28.01 5.04
N ASN A 203 14.08 29.32 5.13
CA ASN A 203 15.09 30.38 5.13
C ASN A 203 14.61 31.51 6.04
#